data_AF-A0A926Y5J3-F1
#
_entry.id   AF-A0A926Y5J3-F1
#
_cell.length_a   1.000
_cell.length_b   1.000
_cell.length_c   1.000
_cell.angle_alpha   90.00
_cell.angle_beta   90.00
_cell.angle_gamma   90.00
#
_symmetry.space_group_name_H-M   'P 1'
#
loop_
_entity.id
_entity.type
_entity.pdbx_description
1 polymer ?
#
loop_
_entity_poly.entity_id
_entity_poly.type
_entity_poly.pdbx_seq_one_letter_code
_entity_poly.pdbx_strand_id
1 'polypeptide(L)'
;MALITTGKDFIRGLETSGSVGVSVPLEGGHEGRYQRRLRATGYGMMHITARGLGDLPAYLLRTHGVRPPHLGKKNTGREGAVGYVYYLPPAIQSQLEALPANSKGLVIWLLEGFVLSQQELQFLTTLPTIEPKVKVVVEMGGGRSFIWKPLQDYITAA
;
A
#
# COMPACT_ATOMS: atom_id res chain seq x y z
N MET A 1 -25.97 8.32 3.48
CA MET A 1 -24.97 7.72 4.38
C MET A 1 -25.52 6.38 4.87
N ALA A 2 -25.07 5.25 4.33
CA ALA A 2 -25.57 3.95 4.79
C ALA A 2 -24.95 3.62 6.15
N LEU A 3 -25.78 3.50 7.19
CA LEU A 3 -25.33 3.21 8.57
C LEU A 3 -24.80 1.77 8.71
N ILE A 4 -25.31 0.84 7.89
CA ILE A 4 -24.88 -0.56 7.85
C ILE A 4 -24.09 -0.81 6.57
N THR A 5 -22.78 -0.55 6.59
CA THR A 5 -21.88 -0.97 5.52
C THR A 5 -21.35 -2.37 5.81
N THR A 6 -21.80 -3.35 5.04
CA THR A 6 -21.30 -4.74 5.15
C THR A 6 -19.93 -4.89 4.51
N GLY A 7 -19.60 -4.06 3.51
CA GLY A 7 -18.33 -4.09 2.78
C GLY A 7 -18.13 -5.34 1.92
N LYS A 8 -19.15 -6.21 1.80
CA LYS A 8 -19.05 -7.49 1.07
C LYS A 8 -18.70 -7.28 -0.40
N ASP A 9 -19.34 -6.31 -1.05
CA ASP A 9 -19.09 -6.02 -2.47
C ASP A 9 -17.67 -5.50 -2.69
N PHE A 10 -17.18 -4.65 -1.78
CA PHE A 10 -15.80 -4.16 -1.80
C PHE A 10 -14.79 -5.30 -1.61
N ILE A 11 -15.01 -6.19 -0.63
CA ILE A 11 -14.12 -7.31 -0.36
C ILE A 11 -14.08 -8.27 -1.56
N ARG A 12 -15.25 -8.60 -2.12
CA ARG A 12 -15.34 -9.44 -3.32
C ARG A 12 -14.63 -8.77 -4.50
N GLY A 13 -14.86 -7.47 -4.71
CA GLY A 13 -14.20 -6.68 -5.73
C GLY A 13 -12.68 -6.72 -5.62
N LEU A 14 -12.15 -6.56 -4.40
CA LEU A 14 -10.72 -6.65 -4.12
C LEU A 14 -10.16 -8.07 -4.35
N GLU A 15 -10.89 -9.11 -3.93
CA GLU A 15 -10.49 -10.49 -4.13
C GLU A 15 -10.44 -10.86 -5.62
N THR A 16 -11.40 -10.36 -6.42
CA THR A 16 -11.47 -10.60 -7.88
C THR A 16 -10.44 -9.79 -8.67
N SER A 17 -10.30 -8.49 -8.38
CA SER A 17 -9.40 -7.61 -9.16
C SER A 17 -7.95 -7.64 -8.67
N GLY A 18 -7.69 -8.06 -7.44
CA GLY A 18 -6.38 -8.01 -6.79
C GLY A 18 -5.97 -6.62 -6.34
N SER A 19 -6.33 -5.59 -7.09
CA SER A 19 -6.00 -4.18 -6.85
C SER A 19 -7.18 -3.26 -7.11
N VAL A 20 -7.46 -2.37 -6.15
CA VAL A 20 -8.56 -1.40 -6.26
C VAL A 20 -8.08 0.01 -5.89
N GLY A 21 -8.62 0.99 -6.59
CA GLY A 21 -8.54 2.38 -6.17
C GLY A 21 -9.79 2.76 -5.38
N VAL A 22 -9.61 3.52 -4.31
CA VAL A 22 -10.69 4.02 -3.47
C VAL A 22 -10.67 5.54 -3.44
N SER A 23 -11.85 6.13 -3.44
CA SER A 23 -12.08 7.54 -3.16
C SER A 23 -12.80 7.65 -1.83
N VAL A 24 -12.16 8.32 -0.87
CA VAL A 24 -12.60 8.37 0.53
C VAL A 24 -13.03 9.79 0.89
N PRO A 25 -14.04 9.98 1.74
CA PRO A 25 -14.35 11.29 2.31
C PRO A 25 -13.15 11.92 3.02
N LEU A 26 -12.88 13.19 2.70
CA LEU A 26 -11.69 13.92 3.14
C LEU A 26 -11.69 14.21 4.66
N GLU A 27 -12.85 14.10 5.31
CA GLU A 27 -12.98 14.13 6.76
C GLU A 27 -12.32 12.93 7.47
N GLY A 28 -12.03 11.85 6.73
CA GLY A 28 -11.46 10.62 7.28
C GLY A 28 -12.43 9.78 8.12
N GLY A 29 -11.97 8.61 8.57
CA GLY A 29 -12.71 7.68 9.42
C GLY A 29 -13.66 6.72 8.70
N HIS A 30 -14.01 7.00 7.44
CA HIS A 30 -14.86 6.14 6.63
C HIS A 30 -14.12 4.88 6.15
N GLU A 31 -12.85 5.04 5.76
CA GLU A 31 -11.92 3.99 5.34
C GLU A 31 -11.72 2.92 6.42
N GLY A 32 -11.60 3.34 7.69
CA GLY A 32 -11.39 2.43 8.80
C GLY A 32 -12.48 1.37 8.95
N ARG A 33 -13.70 1.66 8.51
CA ARG A 33 -14.81 0.68 8.49
C ARG A 33 -14.52 -0.46 7.52
N TYR A 34 -14.07 -0.16 6.30
CA TYR A 34 -13.73 -1.15 5.27
C TYR A 34 -12.48 -1.93 5.64
N GLN A 35 -11.45 -1.25 6.18
CA GLN A 35 -10.25 -1.90 6.70
C GLN A 35 -10.58 -2.90 7.83
N ARG A 36 -11.49 -2.54 8.76
CA ARG A 36 -11.92 -3.45 9.82
C ARG A 36 -12.63 -4.70 9.26
N ARG A 37 -13.41 -4.55 8.18
CA ARG A 37 -14.06 -5.69 7.53
C ARG A 37 -13.05 -6.62 6.85
N LEU A 38 -12.03 -6.07 6.19
CA LEU A 38 -10.92 -6.86 5.62
C LEU A 38 -10.15 -7.63 6.70
N ARG A 39 -9.85 -7.00 7.84
CA ARG A 39 -9.23 -7.72 8.96
C ARG A 39 -10.13 -8.84 9.49
N ALA A 40 -11.43 -8.59 9.63
CA ALA A 40 -12.38 -9.58 10.10
C ALA A 40 -12.53 -10.78 9.13
N THR A 41 -12.23 -10.62 7.84
CA THR A 41 -12.21 -11.72 6.88
C THR A 41 -10.91 -12.51 6.87
N GLY A 42 -9.90 -12.09 7.64
CA GLY A 42 -8.64 -12.82 7.83
C GLY A 42 -7.43 -12.23 7.10
N TYR A 43 -7.53 -11.02 6.53
CA TYR A 43 -6.38 -10.34 5.95
C TYR A 43 -5.56 -9.59 7.02
N GLY A 44 -4.24 -9.68 6.92
CA GLY A 44 -3.32 -8.72 7.52
C GLY A 44 -3.42 -7.37 6.81
N MET A 45 -3.06 -6.29 7.51
CA MET A 45 -3.08 -4.95 6.96
C MET A 45 -1.69 -4.30 7.09
N MET A 46 -1.19 -3.76 5.99
CA MET A 46 0.00 -2.93 5.96
C MET A 46 -0.39 -1.54 5.46
N HIS A 47 -0.35 -0.55 6.35
CA HIS A 47 -0.63 0.84 6.02
C HIS A 47 0.67 1.52 5.60
N ILE A 48 0.70 2.12 4.41
CA ILE A 48 1.87 2.84 3.90
C ILE A 48 1.41 4.11 3.22
N THR A 49 2.22 5.16 3.27
CA THR A 49 1.97 6.40 2.53
C THR A 49 2.65 6.34 1.17
N ALA A 50 1.93 6.69 0.10
CA ALA A 50 2.48 6.75 -1.25
C ALA A 50 3.63 7.76 -1.37
N ARG A 51 3.49 8.91 -0.71
CA ARG A 51 4.54 9.93 -0.62
C ARG A 51 5.76 9.39 0.14
N GLY A 52 6.92 9.52 -0.48
CA GLY A 52 8.21 9.17 0.12
C GLY A 52 8.62 7.70 -0.05
N LEU A 53 7.84 6.88 -0.76
CA LEU A 53 8.20 5.47 -1.05
C LEU A 53 9.38 5.32 -2.00
N GLY A 54 9.58 6.30 -2.90
CA GLY A 54 10.58 6.17 -3.97
C GLY A 54 10.16 5.12 -4.98
N ASP A 55 11.10 4.29 -5.44
CA ASP A 55 10.83 3.23 -6.41
C ASP A 55 10.06 2.06 -5.75
N LEU A 56 8.79 1.88 -6.15
CA LEU A 56 7.88 0.88 -5.56
C LEU A 56 8.42 -0.55 -5.61
N PRO A 57 8.92 -1.08 -6.75
CA PRO A 57 9.46 -2.43 -6.80
C PRO A 57 10.67 -2.62 -5.89
N ALA A 58 11.57 -1.64 -5.82
CA ALA A 58 12.74 -1.71 -4.95
C ALA A 58 12.36 -1.72 -3.47
N TYR A 59 11.42 -0.87 -3.05
CA TYR A 59 11.03 -0.79 -1.64
C TYR A 59 10.16 -1.99 -1.20
N LEU A 60 9.21 -2.41 -2.04
CA LEU A 60 8.21 -3.41 -1.65
C LEU A 60 8.72 -4.84 -1.76
N LEU A 61 9.45 -5.17 -2.83
CA LEU A 61 9.84 -6.55 -3.18
C LEU A 61 11.31 -6.86 -2.97
N ARG A 62 12.18 -5.85 -2.83
CA ARG A 62 13.63 -6.04 -2.73
C ARG A 62 14.18 -5.45 -1.44
N THR A 63 15.42 -5.84 -1.13
CA THR A 63 16.19 -5.21 -0.07
C THR A 63 16.52 -3.78 -0.48
N HIS A 64 16.10 -2.80 0.33
CA HIS A 64 16.23 -1.39 0.01
C HIS A 64 17.21 -0.69 0.96
N GLY A 65 18.19 0.02 0.41
CA GLY A 65 19.15 0.81 1.18
C GLY A 65 18.56 2.16 1.58
N VAL A 66 18.25 2.34 2.86
CA VAL A 66 17.81 3.62 3.42
C VAL A 66 19.00 4.34 4.05
N ARG A 67 19.15 5.63 3.76
CA ARG A 67 20.16 6.49 4.38
C ARG A 67 19.53 7.33 5.48
N PRO A 68 19.80 7.04 6.76
CA PRO A 68 19.30 7.87 7.85
C PRO A 68 19.89 9.29 7.77
N PRO A 69 19.18 10.31 8.28
CA PRO A 69 19.71 11.68 8.32
C PRO A 69 20.99 11.72 9.19
N HIS A 70 22.14 11.96 8.55
CA HIS A 70 23.44 11.98 9.21
C HIS A 70 23.74 13.31 9.91
N LEU A 71 22.97 14.37 9.63
CA LEU A 71 23.04 15.70 10.25
C LEU A 71 24.46 16.30 10.29
N GLY A 72 25.32 15.94 9.33
CA GLY A 72 26.73 16.34 9.29
C GLY A 72 27.61 15.73 10.40
N LYS A 73 27.07 14.87 11.27
CA LYS A 73 27.78 14.29 12.43
C LYS A 73 28.23 12.85 12.23
N LYS A 74 27.61 12.12 11.28
CA LYS A 74 27.96 10.73 11.00
C LYS A 74 28.84 10.67 9.76
N ASN A 75 30.15 10.73 10.03
CA ASN A 75 31.31 10.25 9.26
C ASN A 75 32.54 11.02 9.80
N THR A 76 33.19 10.45 10.82
CA THR A 76 34.40 11.00 11.44
C THR A 76 35.62 10.38 10.75
N GLY A 77 35.92 10.79 9.51
CA GLY A 77 37.01 10.18 8.72
C GLY A 77 37.26 10.85 7.37
N ARG A 78 38.17 10.28 6.56
CA ARG A 78 38.56 10.76 5.21
C ARG A 78 37.58 10.37 4.09
N GLU A 79 36.50 9.69 4.41
CA GLU A 79 35.45 9.31 3.46
C GLU A 79 34.41 10.43 3.33
N GLY A 80 33.73 10.52 2.19
CA GLY A 80 32.68 11.52 1.99
C GLY A 80 31.62 11.43 3.09
N ALA A 81 31.08 12.55 3.55
CA ALA A 81 30.06 12.62 4.61
C ALA A 81 28.67 12.15 4.12
N VAL A 82 28.60 10.93 3.58
CA VAL A 82 27.43 10.36 2.90
C VAL A 82 26.57 9.46 3.80
N GLY A 83 26.96 9.31 5.07
CA GLY A 83 26.26 8.54 6.10
C GLY A 83 26.26 7.02 5.90
N TYR A 84 25.74 6.29 6.88
CA TYR A 84 25.54 4.83 6.79
C TYR A 84 24.37 4.48 5.88
N VAL A 85 24.44 3.32 5.24
CA VAL A 85 23.32 2.71 4.51
C VAL A 85 22.74 1.58 5.35
N TYR A 86 21.45 1.67 5.69
CA TYR A 86 20.73 0.62 6.38
C TYR A 86 19.93 -0.17 5.35
N TYR A 87 20.27 -1.44 5.18
CA TYR A 87 19.56 -2.32 4.26
C TYR A 87 18.33 -2.89 4.96
N LEU A 88 17.15 -2.39 4.57
CA LEU A 88 15.88 -2.91 5.04
C LEU A 88 15.50 -4.14 4.22
N PRO A 89 14.94 -5.19 4.85
CA PRO A 89 14.38 -6.33 4.12
C PRO A 89 13.19 -5.88 3.27
N PRO A 90 12.79 -6.68 2.26
CA PRO A 90 11.61 -6.40 1.47
C PRO A 90 10.37 -6.19 2.34
N ALA A 91 9.69 -5.06 2.14
CA ALA A 91 8.62 -4.64 3.04
C ALA A 91 7.42 -5.61 3.01
N ILE A 92 7.11 -6.19 1.84
CA ILE A 92 6.01 -7.16 1.72
C ILE A 92 6.38 -8.49 2.34
N GLN A 93 7.57 -9.02 2.01
CA GLN A 93 8.00 -10.35 2.47
C GLN A 93 8.09 -10.41 3.99
N SER A 94 8.69 -9.40 4.61
CA SER A 94 8.79 -9.31 6.07
C SER A 94 7.43 -9.29 6.77
N GLN A 95 6.42 -8.64 6.16
CA GLN A 95 5.05 -8.65 6.68
C GLN A 95 4.36 -9.98 6.46
N LEU A 96 4.51 -10.61 5.29
CA LEU A 96 3.93 -11.92 4.99
C LEU A 96 4.46 -13.02 5.93
N GLU A 97 5.75 -13.01 6.22
CA GLU A 97 6.39 -13.96 7.15
C GLU A 97 5.92 -13.79 8.59
N ALA A 98 5.55 -12.56 8.97
CA ALA A 98 5.02 -12.26 10.30
C ALA A 98 3.53 -12.63 10.44
N LEU A 99 2.82 -12.93 9.35
CA LEU A 99 1.40 -13.29 9.42
C LEU A 99 1.20 -14.72 9.96
N PRO A 100 0.12 -14.96 10.72
CA PRO A 100 -0.28 -16.31 11.08
C PRO A 100 -0.52 -17.18 9.84
N ALA A 101 -0.18 -18.47 9.94
CA ALA A 101 -0.34 -19.42 8.82
C ALA A 101 -1.79 -19.55 8.30
N ASN A 102 -2.79 -19.28 9.14
CA ASN A 102 -4.22 -19.30 8.80
C ASN A 102 -4.75 -17.96 8.26
N SER A 103 -3.88 -16.98 8.02
CA SER A 103 -4.29 -15.72 7.40
C SER A 103 -4.59 -15.91 5.91
N LYS A 104 -5.54 -15.12 5.38
CA LYS A 104 -5.82 -15.11 3.94
C LYS A 104 -4.69 -14.50 3.12
N GLY A 105 -3.92 -13.61 3.72
CA GLY A 105 -2.86 -12.86 3.07
C GLY A 105 -2.73 -11.44 3.62
N LEU A 106 -2.08 -10.57 2.85
CA LEU A 106 -1.78 -9.18 3.22
C LEU A 106 -2.53 -8.21 2.30
N VAL A 107 -3.18 -7.21 2.87
CA VAL A 107 -3.66 -6.04 2.13
C VAL A 107 -2.73 -4.88 2.38
N ILE A 108 -2.15 -4.34 1.31
CA ILE A 108 -1.42 -3.08 1.35
C ILE A 108 -2.44 -1.96 1.16
N TRP A 109 -2.56 -1.10 2.15
CA TRP A 109 -3.41 0.08 2.11
C TRP A 109 -2.52 1.32 1.92
N LEU A 110 -2.40 1.75 0.65
CA LEU A 110 -1.67 2.95 0.29
C LEU A 110 -2.52 4.20 0.50
N LEU A 111 -2.08 5.03 1.43
CA LEU A 111 -2.59 6.37 1.65
C LEU A 111 -2.01 7.33 0.61
N GLU A 112 -2.76 8.37 0.27
CA GLU A 112 -2.30 9.47 -0.61
C GLU A 112 -1.84 9.03 -2.02
N GLY A 113 -2.41 7.97 -2.57
CA GLY A 113 -2.02 7.40 -3.86
C GLY A 113 -2.26 8.29 -5.08
N PHE A 114 -2.96 9.42 -4.94
CA PHE A 114 -3.14 10.42 -6.00
C PHE A 114 -1.83 11.08 -6.48
N VAL A 115 -0.71 10.89 -5.76
CA VAL A 115 0.62 11.37 -6.18
C VAL A 115 1.34 10.41 -7.12
N LEU A 116 0.87 9.16 -7.25
CA LEU A 116 1.54 8.13 -8.02
C LEU A 116 1.35 8.38 -9.52
N SER A 117 2.42 8.13 -10.27
CA SER A 117 2.42 8.12 -11.73
C SER A 117 1.61 6.93 -12.28
N GLN A 118 1.22 7.01 -13.55
CA GLN A 118 0.50 5.93 -14.22
C GLN A 118 1.30 4.62 -14.27
N GLN A 119 2.64 4.73 -14.39
CA GLN A 119 3.54 3.57 -14.40
C GLN A 119 3.58 2.90 -13.03
N GLU A 120 3.61 3.69 -11.95
CA GLU A 120 3.54 3.18 -10.58
C GLU A 120 2.19 2.50 -10.30
N LEU A 121 1.08 3.09 -10.75
CA LEU A 121 -0.24 2.46 -10.65
C LEU A 121 -0.30 1.15 -11.43
N GLN A 122 0.26 1.10 -12.63
CA GLN A 122 0.35 -0.12 -13.44
C GLN A 122 1.20 -1.20 -12.75
N PHE A 123 2.30 -0.82 -12.11
CA PHE A 123 3.05 -1.77 -11.30
C PHE A 123 2.18 -2.36 -10.17
N LEU A 124 1.43 -1.52 -9.46
CA LEU A 124 0.54 -1.95 -8.38
C LEU A 124 -0.60 -2.87 -8.86
N THR A 125 -1.06 -2.76 -10.12
CA THR A 125 -2.03 -3.72 -10.67
C THR A 125 -1.42 -5.10 -10.93
N THR A 126 -0.13 -5.15 -11.26
CA THR A 126 0.58 -6.43 -11.49
C THR A 126 1.08 -7.10 -10.22
N LEU A 127 1.21 -6.36 -9.13
CA LEU A 127 1.74 -6.86 -7.85
C LEU A 127 0.99 -8.10 -7.32
N PRO A 128 -0.36 -8.18 -7.33
CA PRO A 128 -1.11 -9.37 -6.92
C PRO A 128 -0.87 -10.59 -7.83
N THR A 129 -0.37 -10.41 -9.05
CA THR A 129 0.01 -11.51 -9.95
C THR A 129 1.39 -12.06 -9.58
N ILE A 130 2.31 -11.18 -9.16
CA ILE A 130 3.64 -11.56 -8.66
C ILE A 130 3.52 -12.26 -7.31
N GLU A 131 2.74 -11.68 -6.39
CA GLU A 131 2.50 -12.20 -5.04
C GLU A 131 1.00 -12.45 -4.80
N PRO A 132 0.48 -13.66 -5.08
CA PRO A 132 -0.97 -13.95 -5.03
C PRO A 132 -1.65 -13.72 -3.67
N LYS A 133 -0.88 -13.81 -2.57
CA LYS A 133 -1.36 -13.53 -1.21
C LYS A 133 -1.46 -12.04 -0.88
N VAL A 134 -1.02 -11.17 -1.79
CA VAL A 134 -1.03 -9.72 -1.60
C VAL A 134 -2.19 -9.12 -2.39
N LYS A 135 -2.90 -8.18 -1.76
CA LYS A 135 -3.93 -7.36 -2.39
C LYS A 135 -3.60 -5.89 -2.15
N VAL A 136 -3.98 -5.03 -3.08
CA VAL A 136 -3.62 -3.61 -3.06
C VAL A 136 -4.86 -2.74 -3.01
N VAL A 137 -4.88 -1.78 -2.09
CA VAL A 137 -5.88 -0.71 -2.03
C VAL A 137 -5.13 0.61 -2.09
N VAL A 138 -5.50 1.48 -3.03
CA VAL A 138 -4.86 2.79 -3.22
C VAL A 138 -5.88 3.90 -3.03
N GLU A 139 -5.60 4.85 -2.14
CA GLU A 139 -6.43 6.04 -1.96
C GLU A 139 -6.16 7.07 -3.07
N MET A 140 -6.96 7.02 -4.13
CA MET A 140 -6.80 7.81 -5.35
C MET A 140 -7.32 9.25 -5.23
N GLY A 141 -7.80 9.66 -4.05
CA GLY A 141 -8.25 11.02 -3.78
C GLY A 141 -9.56 11.09 -2.99
N GLY A 142 -10.11 12.30 -2.91
CA GLY A 142 -11.32 12.60 -2.14
C GLY A 142 -12.61 12.27 -2.89
N GLY A 143 -13.62 11.76 -2.17
CA GLY A 143 -14.99 11.62 -2.66
C GLY A 143 -15.99 12.04 -1.59
N ARG A 144 -17.23 12.40 -1.94
CA ARG A 144 -18.27 12.72 -0.93
C ARG A 144 -18.78 11.49 -0.16
N SER A 145 -18.43 10.31 -0.65
CA SER A 145 -18.74 9.00 -0.08
C SER A 145 -17.62 8.03 -0.42
N PHE A 146 -17.51 6.93 0.33
CA PHE A 146 -16.59 5.86 -0.01
C PHE A 146 -17.00 5.19 -1.33
N ILE A 147 -16.18 5.33 -2.35
CA ILE A 147 -16.36 4.70 -3.67
C ILE A 147 -15.11 3.90 -3.96
N TRP A 148 -15.27 2.75 -4.59
CA TRP A 148 -14.15 1.93 -5.05
C TRP A 148 -14.39 1.51 -6.49
N LYS A 149 -13.30 1.32 -7.24
CA LYS A 149 -13.30 0.66 -8.54
C LYS A 149 -11.98 -0.08 -8.74
N PRO A 150 -11.89 -1.07 -9.66
CA PRO A 150 -10.62 -1.70 -10.02
C PRO A 150 -9.54 -0.65 -10.31
N LEU A 151 -8.31 -0.89 -9.85
CA LEU A 151 -7.23 0.08 -10.01
C LEU A 151 -6.91 0.33 -11.49
N GLN A 152 -7.10 -0.69 -12.33
CA GLN A 152 -6.95 -0.60 -13.78
C GLN A 152 -7.82 0.52 -14.42
N ASP A 153 -9.00 0.78 -13.86
CA ASP A 153 -9.93 1.81 -14.35
C ASP A 153 -9.46 3.25 -14.04
N TYR A 154 -8.42 3.42 -13.22
CA TYR A 154 -7.75 4.71 -13.02
C TYR A 154 -6.66 4.96 -14.05
N ILE A 155 -6.16 3.90 -14.71
CA ILE A 155 -5.13 4.00 -15.74
C ILE A 155 -5.76 4.30 -17.10
N THR A 156 -6.89 3.67 -17.41
CA THR A 156 -7.59 3.81 -18.70
C THR A 156 -8.39 5.10 -18.85
N ALA A 157 -8.69 5.79 -17.75
CA ALA A 157 -9.50 7.00 -17.74
C ALA A 157 -8.70 8.31 -17.90
N ALA A 158 -7.37 8.22 -18.03
CA ALA A 158 -6.45 9.34 -18.22
C ALA A 158 -5.96 9.38 -19.67
#